data_AF-A0A0W0GAD8-F1
#
_entry.id   AF-A0A0W0GAD8-F1
#
_cell.length_a   1.000
_cell.length_b   1.000
_cell.length_c   1.000
_cell.angle_alpha   90.00
_cell.angle_beta   90.00
_cell.angle_gamma   90.00
#
_symmetry.space_group_name_H-M   'P 1'
#
loop_
_entity.id
_entity.type
_entity.pdbx_description
1 polymer ?
#
loop_
_entity_poly.entity_id
_entity_poly.type
_entity_poly.pdbx_seq_one_letter_code
_entity_poly.pdbx_strand_id
1 'polypeptide(L)'
;MQTQLPGFFPLLLCLSCALAGVSSDSPLPFTGTSFPAIGTIERNYSPENLDKLWDVVGTVTAPPFTTTPIPEVPVQLPSPPPPLYPSWFAPEPKGILPDLKFPKDFIFGVDTAAFQVEGAVKDEGKGPTMWDWATHQPGFVVDNTTGDITDLQYFLYKEDTARVAALGVNAHSFSISWARIFPFGTADSPVNQQGLAHYSDLIDYSLEFGVEPVVTLCKSRISSFRGDHF
;
A
#
# COMPACT_ATOMS: atom_id res chain seq x y z
N MET A 1 -37.30 10.05 31.63
CA MET A 1 -36.81 10.90 30.53
C MET A 1 -35.33 10.59 30.31
N GLN A 2 -35.04 9.67 29.39
CA GLN A 2 -33.69 9.35 28.94
C GLN A 2 -33.39 10.24 27.74
N THR A 3 -32.49 11.20 27.89
CA THR A 3 -31.93 11.98 26.78
C THR A 3 -30.71 11.24 26.25
N GLN A 4 -30.84 10.69 25.04
CA GLN A 4 -29.73 10.09 24.29
C GLN A 4 -28.80 11.18 23.74
N LEU A 5 -27.50 10.97 23.90
CA LEU A 5 -26.44 11.73 23.25
C LEU A 5 -26.27 11.22 21.80
N PRO A 6 -26.12 12.10 20.79
CA PRO A 6 -25.83 11.66 19.43
C PRO A 6 -24.37 11.19 19.32
N GLY A 7 -24.19 10.04 18.67
CA GLY A 7 -22.89 9.40 18.45
C GLY A 7 -21.97 10.25 17.57
N PHE A 8 -20.73 10.39 18.03
CA PHE A 8 -19.60 10.90 17.26
C PHE A 8 -19.17 9.81 16.25
N PHE A 9 -19.34 10.09 14.96
CA PHE A 9 -18.68 9.38 13.87
C PHE A 9 -17.33 10.06 13.60
N PRO A 10 -16.18 9.34 13.60
CA PRO A 10 -14.92 9.94 13.18
C PRO A 10 -14.96 10.15 11.66
N LEU A 11 -14.83 11.41 11.25
CA LEU A 11 -14.72 11.83 9.87
C LEU A 11 -13.34 11.39 9.34
N LEU A 12 -13.31 10.25 8.65
CA LEU A 12 -12.14 9.79 7.90
C LEU A 12 -11.98 10.73 6.68
N LEU A 13 -10.98 11.61 6.71
CA LEU A 13 -10.67 12.50 5.61
C LEU A 13 -9.95 11.69 4.51
N CYS A 14 -10.75 11.00 3.68
CA CYS A 14 -10.26 10.40 2.45
C CYS A 14 -10.12 11.52 1.41
N LEU A 15 -8.90 11.81 0.98
CA LEU A 15 -8.65 12.75 -0.10
C LEU A 15 -9.07 12.09 -1.43
N SER A 16 -10.36 12.09 -1.73
CA SER A 16 -10.88 11.66 -3.02
C SER A 16 -10.48 12.67 -4.08
N CYS A 17 -9.66 12.24 -5.03
CA CYS A 17 -9.33 13.01 -6.23
C CYS A 17 -10.64 13.30 -7.00
N ALA A 18 -10.91 14.59 -7.25
CA ALA A 18 -12.14 15.03 -7.90
C ALA A 18 -12.15 14.59 -9.38
N LEU A 19 -13.14 13.79 -9.77
CA LEU A 19 -13.45 13.52 -11.17
C LEU A 19 -14.05 14.78 -11.80
N ALA A 20 -13.22 15.56 -12.50
CA ALA A 20 -13.71 16.54 -13.45
C ALA A 20 -14.15 15.81 -14.72
N GLY A 21 -15.44 15.95 -15.06
CA GLY A 21 -16.03 15.32 -16.24
C GLY A 21 -15.39 15.83 -17.54
N VAL A 22 -14.95 14.89 -18.38
CA VAL A 22 -14.59 15.15 -19.77
C VAL A 22 -15.55 14.35 -20.65
N SER A 23 -16.27 15.07 -21.50
CA SER A 23 -17.22 14.58 -22.49
C SER A 23 -16.53 13.67 -23.51
N SER A 24 -17.18 12.56 -23.82
CA SER A 24 -16.79 11.53 -24.80
C SER A 24 -16.84 12.04 -26.24
N ASP A 25 -15.78 11.82 -27.02
CA ASP A 25 -15.92 11.22 -28.36
C ASP A 25 -14.55 10.95 -28.98
N SER A 26 -14.05 9.72 -28.75
CA SER A 26 -13.15 8.95 -29.63
C SER A 26 -12.89 7.62 -28.94
N PRO A 27 -13.25 6.45 -29.51
CA PRO A 27 -12.77 5.19 -28.96
C PRO A 27 -11.26 5.18 -29.16
N LEU A 28 -10.50 5.36 -28.07
CA LEU A 28 -9.08 5.05 -28.08
C LEU A 28 -8.95 3.61 -28.59
N PRO A 29 -8.06 3.33 -29.55
CA PRO A 29 -7.83 1.96 -29.98
C PRO A 29 -7.34 1.19 -28.76
N PHE A 30 -8.21 0.33 -28.21
CA PHE A 30 -7.82 -0.67 -27.21
C PHE A 30 -6.92 -1.67 -27.92
N THR A 31 -5.63 -1.35 -28.02
CA THR A 31 -4.57 -2.34 -28.23
C THR A 31 -4.28 -3.00 -26.88
N GLY A 32 -5.31 -3.54 -26.24
CA GLY A 32 -5.18 -4.26 -24.98
C GLY A 32 -4.47 -5.58 -25.24
N THR A 33 -3.52 -5.94 -24.39
CA THR A 33 -2.99 -7.30 -24.36
C THR A 33 -4.16 -8.28 -24.22
N SER A 34 -4.29 -9.22 -25.17
CA SER A 34 -5.33 -10.24 -25.11
C SER A 34 -5.04 -11.15 -23.93
N PHE A 35 -6.02 -11.32 -23.03
CA PHE A 35 -5.94 -12.36 -22.01
C PHE A 35 -5.77 -13.73 -22.70
N PRO A 36 -4.93 -14.62 -22.15
CA PRO A 36 -4.80 -15.97 -22.68
C PRO A 36 -6.14 -16.70 -22.54
N ALA A 37 -6.45 -17.58 -23.50
CA ALA A 37 -7.66 -18.39 -23.43
C ALA A 37 -7.66 -19.24 -22.13
N ILE A 38 -8.85 -19.48 -21.57
CA ILE A 38 -8.99 -20.29 -20.36
C ILE A 38 -8.34 -21.67 -20.59
N GLY A 39 -7.44 -22.06 -19.69
CA GLY A 39 -6.70 -23.33 -19.76
C GLY A 39 -5.39 -23.29 -20.54
N THR A 40 -4.97 -22.14 -21.09
CA THR A 40 -3.69 -22.01 -21.81
C THR A 40 -2.48 -22.05 -20.88
N ILE A 41 -2.62 -21.53 -19.65
CA ILE A 41 -1.61 -21.64 -18.61
C ILE A 41 -1.99 -22.83 -17.74
N GLU A 42 -1.12 -23.84 -17.71
CA GLU A 42 -1.32 -25.02 -16.88
C GLU A 42 -1.38 -24.64 -15.40
N ARG A 43 -2.21 -25.32 -14.60
CA ARG A 43 -2.22 -25.17 -13.14
C ARG A 43 -1.07 -25.96 -12.50
N ASN A 44 0.13 -25.74 -12.99
CA ASN A 44 1.35 -26.17 -12.34
C ASN A 44 2.01 -24.89 -11.77
N TYR A 45 2.35 -24.91 -10.48
CA TYR A 45 2.82 -23.73 -9.75
C TYR A 45 4.32 -23.50 -9.95
N SER A 46 4.77 -23.60 -11.19
CA SER A 46 6.17 -23.46 -11.55
C SER A 46 6.57 -22.00 -11.72
N PRO A 47 7.86 -21.66 -11.56
CA PRO A 47 8.37 -20.32 -11.86
C PRO A 47 8.06 -19.87 -13.29
N GLU A 48 8.13 -20.77 -14.28
CA GLU A 48 7.84 -20.44 -15.68
C GLU A 48 6.38 -20.05 -15.89
N ASN A 49 5.44 -20.66 -15.16
CA ASN A 49 4.04 -20.25 -15.24
C ASN A 49 3.78 -18.95 -14.50
N LEU A 50 4.53 -18.66 -13.42
CA LEU A 50 4.48 -17.34 -12.79
C LEU A 50 4.95 -16.25 -13.78
N ASP A 51 6.01 -16.51 -14.55
CA ASP A 51 6.46 -15.61 -15.61
C ASP A 51 5.40 -15.42 -16.70
N LYS A 52 4.72 -16.49 -17.14
CA LYS A 52 3.60 -16.36 -18.10
C LYS A 52 2.44 -15.52 -17.56
N LEU A 53 2.20 -15.52 -16.25
CA LEU A 53 1.20 -14.62 -15.65
C LEU A 53 1.67 -13.16 -15.73
N TRP A 54 2.95 -12.91 -15.50
CA TRP A 54 3.55 -11.58 -15.66
C TRP A 54 3.57 -11.10 -17.11
N ASP A 55 3.69 -11.99 -18.10
CA ASP A 55 3.60 -11.64 -19.53
C ASP A 55 2.26 -10.96 -19.90
N VAL A 56 1.19 -11.24 -19.15
CA VAL A 56 -0.13 -10.60 -19.35
C VAL A 56 -0.10 -9.12 -18.95
N VAL A 57 0.67 -8.77 -17.92
CA VAL A 57 0.87 -7.39 -17.44
C VAL A 57 1.77 -6.63 -18.40
N GLY A 58 2.83 -7.28 -18.90
CA GLY A 58 3.79 -6.69 -19.82
C GLY A 58 5.10 -6.29 -19.13
N THR A 59 5.76 -5.26 -19.66
CA THR A 59 7.07 -4.82 -19.17
C THR A 59 6.94 -4.11 -17.82
N VAL A 60 7.56 -4.69 -16.80
CA VAL A 60 7.67 -4.11 -15.44
C VAL A 60 8.98 -3.36 -15.30
N THR A 61 8.93 -2.17 -14.70
CA THR A 61 10.12 -1.38 -14.37
C THR A 61 10.82 -1.99 -13.16
N ALA A 62 12.10 -2.36 -13.31
CA ALA A 62 12.90 -2.88 -12.19
C ALA A 62 13.24 -1.77 -11.18
N PRO A 63 13.28 -2.07 -9.88
CA PRO A 63 13.65 -1.09 -8.87
C PRO A 63 15.16 -0.71 -8.98
N PRO A 64 15.54 0.49 -8.54
CA PRO A 64 16.93 0.96 -8.59
C PRO A 64 17.90 0.16 -7.68
N PHE A 65 17.38 -0.55 -6.69
CA PHE A 65 18.11 -1.45 -5.80
C PHE A 65 17.18 -2.55 -5.26
N THR A 66 17.75 -3.65 -4.79
CA THR A 66 17.01 -4.84 -4.33
C THR A 66 17.47 -5.35 -2.97
N THR A 67 17.99 -4.45 -2.14
CA THR A 67 18.50 -4.77 -0.81
C THR A 67 17.89 -3.82 0.20
N THR A 68 17.45 -4.34 1.34
CA THR A 68 16.91 -3.55 2.45
C THR A 68 18.05 -2.84 3.20
N PRO A 69 18.20 -1.51 3.10
CA PRO A 69 19.19 -0.78 3.88
C PRO A 69 18.82 -0.80 5.37
N ILE A 70 19.85 -0.77 6.23
CA ILE A 70 19.70 -0.59 7.67
C ILE A 70 19.92 0.90 7.97
N PRO A 71 18.94 1.62 8.53
CA PRO A 71 19.09 3.05 8.82
C PRO A 71 20.08 3.31 9.96
N GLU A 72 20.74 4.46 9.91
CA GLU A 72 21.45 5.00 11.06
C GLU A 72 20.44 5.57 12.07
N VAL A 73 20.55 5.15 13.33
CA VAL A 73 19.69 5.60 14.43
C VAL A 73 20.50 6.30 15.52
N PRO A 74 19.98 7.39 16.15
CA PRO A 74 18.64 7.94 15.98
C PRO A 74 18.48 8.74 14.67
N VAL A 75 17.31 8.63 14.05
CA VAL A 75 16.97 9.41 12.85
C VAL A 75 16.86 10.89 13.21
N GLN A 76 17.60 11.75 12.51
CA GLN A 76 17.52 13.19 12.69
C GLN A 76 16.36 13.77 11.87
N LEU A 77 15.36 14.31 12.56
CA LEU A 77 14.26 15.03 11.92
C LEU A 77 14.71 16.42 11.42
N PRO A 78 14.16 16.90 10.29
CA PRO A 78 14.38 18.27 9.85
C PRO A 78 13.81 19.26 10.88
N SER A 79 14.40 20.46 10.94
CA SER A 79 13.82 21.54 11.76
C SER A 79 12.41 21.88 11.28
N PRO A 80 11.46 22.17 12.19
CA PRO A 80 10.11 22.57 11.81
C PRO A 80 10.12 23.77 10.86
N PRO A 81 9.22 23.83 9.86
CA PRO A 81 9.13 24.99 9.00
C PRO A 81 8.74 26.24 9.82
N PRO A 82 9.14 27.45 9.39
CA PRO A 82 8.67 28.68 10.00
C PRO A 82 7.13 28.75 9.99
N PRO A 83 6.50 29.33 11.03
CA PRO A 83 5.05 29.44 11.07
C PRO A 83 4.54 30.33 9.93
N LEU A 84 3.53 29.85 9.20
CA LEU A 84 2.90 30.61 8.11
C LEU A 84 2.15 31.85 8.60
N TYR A 85 1.65 31.80 9.83
CA TYR A 85 0.89 32.88 10.45
C TYR A 85 1.50 33.27 11.79
N PRO A 86 1.37 34.54 12.20
CA PRO A 86 1.70 34.95 13.55
C PRO A 86 0.91 34.15 14.60
N SER A 87 1.51 33.89 15.76
CA SER A 87 0.92 33.09 16.84
C SER A 87 -0.38 33.65 17.41
N TRP A 88 -0.62 34.96 17.30
CA TRP A 88 -1.89 35.59 17.68
C TRP A 88 -3.02 35.33 16.68
N PHE A 89 -2.71 34.99 15.42
CA PHE A 89 -3.68 34.68 14.38
C PHE A 89 -4.00 33.19 14.34
N ALA A 90 -2.96 32.36 14.45
CA ALA A 90 -3.07 30.91 14.51
C ALA A 90 -2.40 30.39 15.79
N PRO A 91 -3.13 30.35 16.92
CA PRO A 91 -2.60 29.79 18.15
C PRO A 91 -2.34 28.28 17.97
N GLU A 92 -1.26 27.80 18.58
CA GLU A 92 -0.93 26.37 18.56
C GLU A 92 -2.04 25.52 19.20
N PRO A 93 -2.21 24.24 18.83
CA PRO A 93 -3.23 23.36 19.41
C PRO A 93 -3.24 23.36 20.95
N LYS A 94 -2.05 23.45 21.58
CA LYS A 94 -1.89 23.55 23.03
C LYS A 94 -2.55 24.79 23.64
N GLY A 95 -2.62 25.89 22.89
CA GLY A 95 -3.30 27.13 23.29
C GLY A 95 -4.82 27.12 23.05
N ILE A 96 -5.32 26.17 22.26
CA ILE A 96 -6.75 26.00 21.96
C ILE A 96 -7.37 24.96 22.92
N LEU A 97 -6.67 23.85 23.17
CA LEU A 97 -7.15 22.70 23.95
C LEU A 97 -6.14 22.34 25.07
N PRO A 98 -5.95 23.21 26.09
CA PRO A 98 -4.85 23.08 27.05
C PRO A 98 -4.94 21.84 27.95
N ASP A 99 -6.16 21.40 28.28
CA ASP A 99 -6.42 20.31 29.24
C ASP A 99 -6.87 19.00 28.59
N LEU A 100 -7.07 19.00 27.26
CA LEU A 100 -7.49 17.79 26.56
C LEU A 100 -6.28 16.91 26.24
N LYS A 101 -6.37 15.65 26.67
CA LYS A 101 -5.41 14.61 26.34
C LYS A 101 -6.18 13.43 25.76
N PHE A 102 -5.59 12.76 24.80
CA PHE A 102 -6.09 11.46 24.38
C PHE A 102 -6.04 10.46 25.56
N PRO A 103 -6.91 9.43 25.57
CA PRO A 103 -6.77 8.32 26.51
C PRO A 103 -5.35 7.74 26.51
N LYS A 104 -4.92 7.18 27.63
CA LYS A 104 -3.55 6.65 27.80
C LYS A 104 -3.15 5.66 26.70
N ASP A 105 -4.10 4.85 26.25
CA ASP A 105 -3.88 3.77 25.28
C ASP A 105 -4.37 4.17 23.87
N PHE A 106 -4.46 5.47 23.59
CA PHE A 106 -4.86 5.95 22.27
C PHE A 106 -3.78 5.66 21.23
N ILE A 107 -4.19 5.02 20.14
CA ILE A 107 -3.33 4.72 19.00
C ILE A 107 -3.37 5.89 18.03
N PHE A 108 -2.22 6.53 17.84
CA PHE A 108 -2.01 7.62 16.89
C PHE A 108 -0.89 7.21 15.93
N GLY A 109 -1.28 6.89 14.71
CA GLY A 109 -0.40 6.25 13.73
C GLY A 109 -0.64 6.70 12.30
N VAL A 110 0.09 6.06 11.39
CA VAL A 110 -0.03 6.22 9.93
C VAL A 110 -0.67 4.98 9.30
N ASP A 111 -1.28 5.11 8.11
CA ASP A 111 -1.86 4.00 7.34
C ASP A 111 -1.25 3.96 5.94
N THR A 112 -0.86 2.77 5.48
CA THR A 112 -0.42 2.53 4.11
C THR A 112 -1.11 1.29 3.53
N ALA A 113 -1.08 1.15 2.21
CA ALA A 113 -1.53 -0.06 1.53
C ALA A 113 -0.43 -0.58 0.61
N ALA A 114 -0.17 -1.88 0.67
CA ALA A 114 0.94 -2.55 -0.02
C ALA A 114 1.14 -2.05 -1.46
N PHE A 115 0.10 -2.11 -2.29
CA PHE A 115 0.21 -1.71 -3.70
C PHE A 115 0.52 -0.21 -3.90
N GLN A 116 0.15 0.65 -2.95
CA GLN A 116 0.37 2.10 -3.06
C GLN A 116 1.83 2.49 -2.76
N VAL A 117 2.56 1.71 -1.96
CA VAL A 117 3.83 2.14 -1.35
C VAL A 117 4.97 1.15 -1.52
N GLU A 118 4.72 -0.15 -1.68
CA GLU A 118 5.77 -1.17 -1.67
C GLU A 118 6.65 -1.14 -2.92
N GLY A 119 6.05 -1.06 -4.11
CA GLY A 119 6.75 -1.30 -5.36
C GLY A 119 7.27 -2.74 -5.45
N ALA A 120 8.42 -2.93 -6.11
CA ALA A 120 9.11 -4.22 -6.21
C ALA A 120 8.14 -5.35 -6.66
N VAL A 121 7.34 -5.06 -7.69
CA VAL A 121 6.12 -5.83 -7.96
C VAL A 121 6.39 -7.24 -8.48
N LYS A 122 7.56 -7.48 -9.08
CA LYS A 122 7.99 -8.79 -9.60
C LYS A 122 9.09 -9.45 -8.74
N ASP A 123 9.49 -8.82 -7.64
CA ASP A 123 10.58 -9.33 -6.80
C ASP A 123 10.12 -10.44 -5.86
N GLU A 124 11.08 -11.31 -5.51
CA GLU A 124 10.95 -12.35 -4.48
C GLU A 124 9.72 -13.25 -4.63
N GLY A 125 9.29 -13.51 -5.86
CA GLY A 125 8.20 -14.44 -6.18
C GLY A 125 6.79 -13.87 -6.02
N LYS A 126 6.62 -12.54 -5.94
CA LYS A 126 5.29 -11.90 -6.01
C LYS A 126 4.60 -12.24 -7.33
N GLY A 127 3.32 -12.58 -7.26
CA GLY A 127 2.46 -12.71 -8.44
C GLY A 127 1.81 -11.40 -8.90
N PRO A 128 1.35 -11.33 -10.16
CA PRO A 128 0.64 -10.16 -10.66
C PRO A 128 -0.77 -10.09 -10.05
N THR A 129 -1.23 -8.87 -9.82
CA THR A 129 -2.59 -8.54 -9.38
C THR A 129 -3.35 -7.83 -10.50
N MET A 130 -4.66 -7.66 -10.34
CA MET A 130 -5.44 -6.84 -11.27
C MET A 130 -4.92 -5.40 -11.35
N TRP A 131 -4.41 -4.85 -10.25
CA TRP A 131 -3.85 -3.50 -10.25
C TRP A 131 -2.54 -3.42 -11.03
N ASP A 132 -1.70 -4.45 -10.96
CA ASP A 132 -0.51 -4.55 -11.82
C ASP A 132 -0.94 -4.50 -13.30
N TRP A 133 -1.89 -5.34 -13.72
CA TRP A 133 -2.39 -5.32 -15.11
C TRP A 133 -3.06 -3.98 -15.50
N ALA A 134 -3.94 -3.46 -14.65
CA ALA A 134 -4.76 -2.30 -14.95
C ALA A 134 -3.93 -1.03 -15.09
N THR A 135 -2.94 -0.82 -14.21
CA THR A 135 -2.05 0.35 -14.27
C THR A 135 -1.14 0.36 -15.51
N HIS A 136 -0.91 -0.81 -16.13
CA HIS A 136 -0.21 -0.92 -17.41
C HIS A 136 -1.11 -0.68 -18.63
N GLN A 137 -2.42 -0.49 -18.45
CA GLN A 137 -3.32 -0.16 -19.55
C GLN A 137 -3.27 1.35 -19.85
N PRO A 138 -3.14 1.76 -21.13
CA PRO A 138 -3.13 3.17 -21.51
C PRO A 138 -4.37 3.92 -21.01
N GLY A 139 -4.16 5.05 -20.34
CA GLY A 139 -5.23 5.91 -19.84
C GLY A 139 -6.00 5.37 -18.63
N PHE A 140 -5.58 4.25 -18.03
CA PHE A 140 -6.18 3.75 -16.80
C PHE A 140 -5.84 4.63 -15.59
N VAL A 141 -4.55 4.96 -15.42
CA VAL A 141 -4.10 5.98 -14.48
C VAL A 141 -3.99 7.31 -15.21
N VAL A 142 -4.46 8.40 -14.59
CA VAL A 142 -4.57 9.74 -15.20
C VAL A 142 -3.24 10.22 -15.79
N ASP A 143 -2.12 9.90 -15.13
CA ASP A 143 -0.76 10.26 -15.54
C ASP A 143 0.01 9.11 -16.19
N ASN A 144 -0.65 7.96 -16.45
CA ASN A 144 -0.06 6.72 -16.95
C ASN A 144 1.09 6.15 -16.09
N THR A 145 1.12 6.45 -14.79
CA THR A 145 2.07 5.81 -13.86
C THR A 145 1.66 4.37 -13.53
N THR A 146 2.65 3.55 -13.15
CA THR A 146 2.45 2.16 -12.73
C THR A 146 2.76 1.97 -11.24
N GLY A 147 2.35 0.83 -10.69
CA GLY A 147 2.69 0.42 -9.31
C GLY A 147 4.08 -0.20 -9.16
N ASP A 148 4.92 -0.19 -10.21
CA ASP A 148 6.15 -1.00 -10.24
C ASP A 148 7.16 -0.63 -9.15
N ILE A 149 7.33 0.68 -8.90
CA ILE A 149 8.34 1.23 -7.99
C ILE A 149 7.69 1.93 -6.78
N THR A 150 6.71 2.81 -7.02
CA THR A 150 6.06 3.67 -6.02
C THR A 150 7.06 4.35 -5.07
N ASP A 151 6.87 4.26 -3.75
CA ASP A 151 7.78 4.78 -2.72
C ASP A 151 8.90 3.79 -2.37
N LEU A 152 8.87 2.59 -2.97
CA LEU A 152 9.82 1.50 -2.77
C LEU A 152 9.95 1.03 -1.32
N GLN A 153 8.85 1.13 -0.55
CA GLN A 153 8.79 0.70 0.85
C GLN A 153 9.14 -0.79 1.01
N TYR A 154 8.99 -1.62 -0.01
CA TYR A 154 9.39 -3.04 0.06
C TYR A 154 10.84 -3.23 0.53
N PHE A 155 11.74 -2.35 0.04
CA PHE A 155 13.13 -2.34 0.50
C PHE A 155 13.37 -1.29 1.57
N LEU A 156 12.64 -0.17 1.58
CA LEU A 156 12.89 0.95 2.49
C LEU A 156 12.13 0.89 3.83
N TYR A 157 11.36 -0.17 4.11
CA TYR A 157 10.52 -0.22 5.30
C TYR A 157 11.29 -0.02 6.62
N LYS A 158 12.56 -0.42 6.73
CA LYS A 158 13.34 -0.16 7.95
C LYS A 158 13.60 1.33 8.15
N GLU A 159 13.92 2.05 7.07
CA GLU A 159 14.07 3.50 7.12
C GLU A 159 12.75 4.18 7.46
N ASP A 160 11.65 3.73 6.85
CA ASP A 160 10.32 4.27 7.09
C ASP A 160 9.87 4.03 8.55
N THR A 161 10.03 2.81 9.08
CA THR A 161 9.74 2.49 10.49
C THR A 161 10.56 3.35 11.44
N ALA A 162 11.86 3.53 11.18
CA ALA A 162 12.72 4.36 12.02
C ALA A 162 12.29 5.85 11.98
N ARG A 163 11.83 6.35 10.83
CA ARG A 163 11.29 7.71 10.68
C ARG A 163 9.94 7.88 11.37
N VAL A 164 9.04 6.90 11.23
CA VAL A 164 7.75 6.83 11.92
C VAL A 164 7.97 6.88 13.44
N ALA A 165 8.90 6.08 13.97
CA ALA A 165 9.26 6.13 15.38
C ALA A 165 9.83 7.49 15.80
N ALA A 166 10.71 8.09 14.99
CA ALA A 166 11.30 9.40 15.27
C ALA A 166 10.26 10.53 15.30
N LEU A 167 9.20 10.45 14.49
CA LEU A 167 8.07 11.39 14.51
C LEU A 167 7.23 11.30 15.80
N GLY A 168 7.38 10.25 16.60
CA GLY A 168 6.64 10.03 17.83
C GLY A 168 5.22 9.49 17.63
N VAL A 169 4.90 8.96 16.44
CA VAL A 169 3.69 8.17 16.23
C VAL A 169 3.92 6.74 16.76
N ASN A 170 2.87 6.13 17.29
CA ASN A 170 2.98 4.86 18.04
C ASN A 170 2.38 3.66 17.31
N ALA A 171 1.91 3.82 16.07
CA ALA A 171 1.40 2.73 15.27
C ALA A 171 1.59 2.94 13.77
N HIS A 172 1.67 1.82 13.06
CA HIS A 172 1.66 1.76 11.61
C HIS A 172 0.64 0.71 11.17
N SER A 173 -0.43 1.18 10.53
CA SER A 173 -1.38 0.33 9.83
C SER A 173 -0.89 0.06 8.42
N PHE A 174 -0.81 -1.20 8.02
CA PHE A 174 -0.43 -1.60 6.68
C PHE A 174 -1.23 -2.80 6.21
N SER A 175 -1.33 -2.98 4.89
CA SER A 175 -1.95 -4.16 4.30
C SER A 175 -0.92 -5.17 3.82
N ILE A 176 -1.24 -6.46 3.90
CA ILE A 176 -0.41 -7.50 3.27
C ILE A 176 -0.84 -7.69 1.81
N SER A 177 0.13 -7.66 0.90
CA SER A 177 -0.07 -8.08 -0.49
C SER A 177 -0.30 -9.58 -0.56
N TRP A 178 -1.54 -9.98 -0.85
CA TRP A 178 -1.88 -11.40 -0.96
C TRP A 178 -1.04 -12.13 -2.01
N ALA A 179 -0.70 -11.45 -3.10
CA ALA A 179 0.13 -12.00 -4.17
C ALA A 179 1.61 -12.19 -3.78
N ARG A 180 2.07 -11.60 -2.66
CA ARG A 180 3.37 -11.95 -2.07
C ARG A 180 3.32 -13.23 -1.25
N ILE A 181 2.17 -13.56 -0.65
CA ILE A 181 2.00 -14.78 0.16
C ILE A 181 1.58 -15.97 -0.72
N PHE A 182 0.61 -15.75 -1.61
CA PHE A 182 0.06 -16.74 -2.54
C PHE A 182 0.14 -16.18 -3.98
N PRO A 183 1.26 -16.39 -4.69
CA PRO A 183 1.53 -15.75 -5.98
C PRO A 183 0.52 -16.07 -7.07
N PHE A 184 -0.14 -17.23 -7.00
CA PHE A 184 -1.11 -17.65 -8.01
C PHE A 184 -2.56 -17.27 -7.64
N GLY A 185 -2.79 -16.72 -6.44
CA GLY A 185 -4.11 -16.26 -6.00
C GLY A 185 -5.17 -17.36 -5.81
N THR A 186 -4.80 -18.64 -5.97
CA THR A 186 -5.66 -19.81 -5.78
C THR A 186 -5.49 -20.42 -4.39
N ALA A 187 -6.47 -21.20 -3.93
CA ALA A 187 -6.43 -21.84 -2.61
C ALA A 187 -5.30 -22.87 -2.45
N ASP A 188 -4.87 -23.45 -3.56
CA ASP A 188 -3.80 -24.43 -3.69
C ASP A 188 -2.48 -23.80 -4.17
N SER A 189 -2.42 -22.47 -4.29
CA SER A 189 -1.17 -21.74 -4.55
C SER A 189 -0.14 -22.11 -3.48
N PRO A 190 1.11 -22.45 -3.86
CA PRO A 190 2.17 -22.60 -2.88
C PRO A 190 2.39 -21.29 -2.14
N VAL A 191 2.77 -21.42 -0.88
CA VAL A 191 3.12 -20.28 -0.03
C VAL A 191 4.52 -19.82 -0.40
N ASN A 192 4.66 -18.53 -0.73
CA ASN A 192 5.95 -17.91 -0.94
C ASN A 192 6.59 -17.52 0.40
N GLN A 193 7.66 -18.22 0.76
CA GLN A 193 8.36 -18.00 2.03
C GLN A 193 9.05 -16.64 2.12
N GLN A 194 9.50 -16.07 0.99
CA GLN A 194 10.13 -14.75 0.98
C GLN A 194 9.13 -13.65 1.35
N GLY A 195 7.91 -13.71 0.80
CA GLY A 195 6.83 -12.80 1.18
C GLY A 195 6.46 -12.89 2.67
N LEU A 196 6.42 -14.11 3.23
CA LEU A 196 6.22 -14.28 4.68
C LEU A 196 7.36 -13.69 5.50
N ALA A 197 8.61 -13.94 5.09
CA ALA A 197 9.79 -13.42 5.77
C ALA A 197 9.82 -11.88 5.75
N HIS A 198 9.44 -11.27 4.62
CA HIS A 198 9.33 -9.81 4.49
C HIS A 198 8.36 -9.21 5.53
N TYR A 199 7.11 -9.69 5.58
CA TYR A 199 6.13 -9.14 6.53
C TYR A 199 6.46 -9.50 7.98
N SER A 200 7.08 -10.66 8.24
CA SER A 200 7.58 -11.00 9.58
C SER A 200 8.64 -10.00 10.04
N ASP A 201 9.64 -9.72 9.19
CA ASP A 201 10.71 -8.79 9.55
C ASP A 201 10.19 -7.35 9.68
N LEU A 202 9.22 -6.92 8.86
CA LEU A 202 8.53 -5.63 9.03
C LEU A 202 7.84 -5.52 10.40
N ILE A 203 7.10 -6.55 10.80
CA ILE A 203 6.38 -6.60 12.08
C ILE A 203 7.39 -6.57 13.23
N ASP A 204 8.38 -7.45 13.20
CA ASP A 204 9.40 -7.58 14.25
C ASP A 204 10.18 -6.27 14.41
N TYR A 205 10.58 -5.66 13.29
CA TYR A 205 11.28 -4.38 13.28
C TYR A 205 10.41 -3.23 13.78
N SER A 206 9.11 -3.20 13.44
CA SER A 206 8.18 -2.18 13.95
C SER A 206 8.03 -2.26 15.47
N LEU A 207 7.91 -3.48 16.01
CA LEU A 207 7.84 -3.72 17.44
C LEU A 207 9.13 -3.32 18.17
N GLU A 208 10.30 -3.55 17.57
CA GLU A 208 11.59 -3.11 18.13
C GLU A 208 11.66 -1.59 18.34
N PHE A 209 11.03 -0.82 17.44
CA PHE A 209 10.98 0.65 17.51
C PHE A 209 9.77 1.21 18.27
N GLY A 210 8.97 0.34 18.92
CA GLY A 210 7.80 0.74 19.68
C GLY A 210 6.64 1.26 18.82
N VAL A 211 6.59 0.85 17.55
CA VAL A 211 5.51 1.15 16.61
C VAL A 211 4.59 -0.06 16.52
N GLU A 212 3.35 0.08 16.99
CA GLU A 212 2.35 -0.98 16.99
C GLU A 212 1.90 -1.30 15.55
N PRO A 213 2.08 -2.54 15.06
CA PRO A 213 1.63 -2.94 13.73
C PRO A 213 0.12 -3.24 13.71
N VAL A 214 -0.62 -2.57 12.83
CA VAL A 214 -2.06 -2.83 12.60
C VAL A 214 -2.24 -3.45 11.21
N VAL A 215 -2.54 -4.75 11.16
CA VAL A 215 -2.51 -5.49 9.90
C VAL A 215 -3.88 -5.56 9.23
N THR A 216 -3.94 -5.14 7.97
CA THR A 216 -5.07 -5.37 7.07
C THR A 216 -4.79 -6.53 6.13
N LEU A 217 -5.49 -7.66 6.29
CA LEU A 217 -5.28 -8.86 5.46
C LEU A 217 -5.68 -8.69 3.99
N CYS A 218 -6.67 -7.85 3.71
CA CYS A 218 -7.17 -7.62 2.37
C CYS A 218 -7.57 -6.16 2.19
N LYS A 219 -6.73 -5.40 1.48
CA LYS A 219 -7.03 -4.04 1.03
C LYS A 219 -7.18 -4.10 -0.50
N SER A 220 -8.42 -3.94 -0.96
CA SER A 220 -8.87 -4.16 -2.36
C SER A 220 -8.81 -5.63 -2.83
N ARG A 221 -9.95 -6.33 -2.77
CA ARG A 221 -10.13 -7.63 -3.44
C ARG A 221 -10.06 -7.44 -4.95
N ILE A 222 -8.98 -7.85 -5.62
CA ILE A 222 -9.06 -8.47 -6.96
C ILE A 222 -7.88 -9.45 -7.16
N SER A 223 -7.90 -10.59 -6.47
CA SER A 223 -7.09 -11.77 -6.86
C SER A 223 -7.94 -12.86 -7.53
N SER A 224 -9.22 -12.62 -7.80
CA SER A 224 -10.12 -13.62 -8.39
C SER A 224 -10.74 -13.11 -9.68
N PHE A 225 -10.24 -13.59 -10.81
CA PHE A 225 -11.05 -13.75 -12.01
C PHE A 225 -11.95 -14.96 -11.79
N ARG A 226 -13.12 -14.74 -11.19
CA ARG A 226 -14.16 -15.76 -11.13
C ARG A 226 -15.04 -15.64 -12.36
N GLY A 227 -14.70 -16.39 -13.41
CA GLY A 227 -15.60 -16.69 -14.50
C GLY A 227 -16.44 -17.91 -14.14
N ASP A 228 -17.51 -17.70 -13.37
CA ASP A 228 -18.55 -18.72 -13.22
C ASP A 228 -19.78 -18.26 -14.02
N HIS A 229 -20.02 -18.93 -15.14
CA HIS A 229 -21.31 -18.91 -15.82
C HIS A 229 -22.33 -19.70 -14.99
N PHE A 230 -23.44 -19.04 -14.66
CA PHE A 230 -24.70 -19.54 -14.08
C PHE A 230 -24.68 -20.16 -12.68
#